data_AF-A0A015JQ10-F1
#
_entry.id   AF-A0A015JQ10-F1
#
_cell.length_a   1.000
_cell.length_b   1.000
_cell.length_c   1.000
_cell.angle_alpha   90.00
_cell.angle_beta   90.00
_cell.angle_gamma   90.00
#
_symmetry.space_group_name_H-M   'P 1'
#
loop_
_entity.id
_entity.type
_entity.pdbx_description
1 polymer ?
#
loop_
_entity_poly.entity_id
_entity_poly.type
_entity_poly.pdbx_seq_one_letter_code
_entity_poly.pdbx_strand_id
1 'polypeptide(L)'
;MLIETFGFTKDPRVDGLDSYILVMEYAPIGDLHNYLQMNFTIIDWREKIFILYNLTIGLLSIHDTNLIHRDLHSGNMLITGYDCKIGDLGLSQSANDTLLDNEIYGVIPYIAPEIFMGSAFSKESDIYSLGMIMWELTTGCKPFANVEHGIDLIIKIIDGARPEITEDTIEWYANLMKSCWDPDPKKRPSIDIIKDICKKWDKREYDGQVDQVDQADLKRKKLIDSKKLGPEFSEKSHPNAIYTSKLLSSYISKCSSIFSKCSSINSSSKGIYYAILIKVIFDR
;
A
#
# COMPACT_ATOMS: atom_id res chain seq x y z
N MET A 1 -9.17 12.08 4.37
CA MET A 1 -8.80 13.51 4.35
C MET A 1 -7.51 13.70 3.59
N LEU A 2 -7.26 14.90 3.06
CA LEU A 2 -6.03 15.25 2.35
C LEU A 2 -5.25 16.31 3.13
N ILE A 3 -3.93 16.29 3.03
CA ILE A 3 -3.06 17.36 3.53
C ILE A 3 -3.35 18.63 2.73
N GLU A 4 -3.68 19.71 3.43
CA GLU A 4 -4.02 20.97 2.79
C GLU A 4 -2.78 21.61 2.16
N THR A 5 -2.91 22.08 0.92
CA THR A 5 -1.89 22.89 0.25
C THR A 5 -2.30 24.35 0.32
N PHE A 6 -1.49 25.18 0.99
CA PHE A 6 -1.74 26.61 1.11
C PHE A 6 -1.23 27.41 -0.08
N GLY A 7 -0.25 26.86 -0.82
CA GLY A 7 0.25 27.45 -2.07
C GLY A 7 1.75 27.26 -2.26
N PHE A 8 2.33 28.10 -3.11
CA PHE A 8 3.74 28.09 -3.44
C PHE A 8 4.38 29.42 -3.09
N THR A 9 5.66 29.40 -2.73
CA THR A 9 6.51 30.59 -2.61
C THR A 9 7.84 30.37 -3.31
N LYS A 10 8.62 31.43 -3.53
CA LYS A 10 9.99 31.32 -4.06
C LYS A 10 10.98 31.10 -2.93
N ASP A 11 11.99 30.25 -3.14
CA ASP A 11 13.07 30.10 -2.17
C ASP A 11 13.99 31.34 -2.19
N PRO A 12 14.02 32.15 -1.13
CA PRO A 12 14.83 33.37 -1.10
C PRO A 12 16.34 33.09 -0.97
N ARG A 13 16.76 31.83 -0.79
CA ARG A 13 18.16 31.43 -0.58
C ARG A 13 18.88 31.06 -1.87
N VAL A 14 18.15 30.89 -2.96
CA VAL A 14 18.70 30.45 -4.25
C VAL A 14 18.51 31.55 -5.27
N ASP A 15 19.52 32.41 -5.40
CA ASP A 15 19.51 33.47 -6.41
C ASP A 15 19.68 32.87 -7.83
N GLY A 16 18.78 33.22 -8.73
CA GLY A 16 18.91 32.93 -10.18
C GLY A 16 18.40 31.58 -10.67
N LEU A 17 17.90 30.69 -9.81
CA LEU A 17 17.10 29.53 -10.22
C LEU A 17 15.65 29.70 -9.77
N ASP A 18 14.71 29.35 -10.63
CA ASP A 18 13.27 29.24 -10.31
C ASP A 18 13.03 28.06 -9.35
N SER A 19 13.48 28.21 -8.10
CA SER A 19 13.24 27.26 -7.02
C SER A 19 11.99 27.66 -6.25
N TYR A 20 10.97 26.80 -6.30
CA TYR A 20 9.71 27.00 -5.61
C TYR A 20 9.61 26.08 -4.38
N ILE A 21 9.01 26.61 -3.32
CA ILE A 21 8.69 25.90 -2.09
C ILE A 21 7.18 25.70 -2.05
N LEU A 22 6.74 24.45 -1.89
CA LEU A 22 5.36 24.10 -1.62
C LEU A 22 5.07 24.28 -0.12
N VAL A 23 4.02 25.04 0.21
CA VAL A 23 3.59 25.30 1.59
C VAL A 23 2.34 24.48 1.87
N MET A 24 2.40 23.60 2.87
CA MET A 24 1.33 22.66 3.21
C MET A 24 1.03 22.66 4.70
N GLU A 25 -0.11 22.06 5.06
CA GLU A 25 -0.44 21.70 6.44
C GLU A 25 0.68 20.89 7.09
N TYR A 26 1.04 21.27 8.32
CA TYR A 26 2.08 20.59 9.07
C TYR A 26 1.51 19.37 9.80
N ALA A 27 2.16 18.22 9.62
CA ALA A 27 1.83 16.97 10.31
C ALA A 27 2.89 16.66 11.38
N PRO A 28 2.70 17.10 12.64
CA PRO A 28 3.74 17.05 13.68
C PRO A 28 4.17 15.63 14.08
N ILE A 29 3.33 14.62 13.85
CA ILE A 29 3.61 13.23 14.22
C ILE A 29 4.37 12.49 13.11
N GLY A 30 4.41 13.06 11.90
CA GLY A 30 5.08 12.46 10.74
C GLY A 30 4.18 11.48 9.98
N ASP A 31 4.79 10.55 9.27
CA ASP A 31 4.06 9.57 8.46
C ASP A 31 3.53 8.38 9.28
N LEU A 32 2.57 7.65 8.70
CA LEU A 32 1.88 6.53 9.32
C LEU A 32 2.85 5.41 9.71
N HIS A 33 3.89 5.16 8.91
CA HIS A 33 4.85 4.12 9.24
C HIS A 33 5.59 4.47 10.53
N ASN A 34 6.15 5.67 10.61
CA ASN A 34 6.84 6.15 11.80
C ASN A 34 5.92 6.20 13.03
N TYR A 35 4.67 6.62 12.84
CA TYR A 35 3.65 6.57 13.89
C TYR A 35 3.44 5.14 14.42
N LEU A 36 3.31 4.15 13.54
CA LEU A 36 3.18 2.75 13.92
C LEU A 36 4.43 2.24 14.63
N GLN A 37 5.63 2.56 14.17
CA GLN A 37 6.87 2.17 14.87
C GLN A 37 6.87 2.60 16.34
N MET A 38 6.38 3.80 16.62
CA MET A 38 6.39 4.36 17.98
C MET A 38 5.19 3.94 18.85
N ASN A 39 4.02 3.71 18.24
CA ASN A 39 2.76 3.58 18.98
C ASN A 39 2.07 2.22 18.80
N PHE A 40 2.65 1.28 18.06
CA PHE A 40 1.99 0.01 17.72
C PHE A 40 1.49 -0.78 18.94
N THR A 41 2.23 -0.76 20.05
CA THR A 41 1.84 -1.46 21.29
C THR A 41 0.75 -0.74 22.08
N ILE A 42 0.50 0.53 21.77
CA ILE A 42 -0.44 1.41 22.48
C ILE A 42 -1.79 1.44 21.76
N ILE A 43 -1.79 1.57 20.42
CA ILE A 43 -3.03 1.70 19.65
C ILE A 43 -3.83 0.39 19.61
N ASP A 44 -5.13 0.49 19.77
CA ASP A 44 -6.07 -0.63 19.71
C ASP A 44 -6.69 -0.80 18.31
N TRP A 45 -7.54 -1.81 18.14
CA TRP A 45 -8.22 -2.05 16.86
C TRP A 45 -9.16 -0.92 16.44
N ARG A 46 -9.75 -0.18 17.38
CA ARG A 46 -10.63 0.97 17.09
C ARG A 46 -9.82 2.11 16.50
N GLU A 47 -8.66 2.45 17.06
CA GLU A 47 -7.79 3.46 16.47
C GLU A 47 -7.34 3.07 15.06
N LYS A 48 -7.03 1.79 14.80
CA LYS A 48 -6.68 1.31 13.45
C LYS A 48 -7.83 1.47 12.46
N ILE A 49 -9.06 1.13 12.86
CA ILE A 49 -10.26 1.30 12.04
C ILE A 49 -10.50 2.78 11.75
N PHE A 50 -10.30 3.64 12.74
CA PHE A 50 -10.42 5.08 12.58
C PHE A 50 -9.39 5.64 11.59
N ILE A 51 -8.12 5.21 11.69
CA ILE A 51 -7.07 5.57 10.71
C ILE A 51 -7.48 5.11 9.31
N LEU A 52 -7.92 3.86 9.15
CA LEU A 52 -8.36 3.33 7.86
C LEU A 52 -9.55 4.12 7.28
N TYR A 53 -10.52 4.50 8.12
CA TYR A 53 -11.66 5.31 7.70
C TYR A 53 -11.20 6.69 7.20
N ASN A 54 -10.29 7.35 7.92
CA ASN A 54 -9.72 8.62 7.52
C ASN A 54 -8.98 8.56 6.17
N LEU A 55 -8.20 7.51 5.95
CA LEU A 55 -7.54 7.23 4.68
C LEU A 55 -8.56 6.98 3.55
N THR A 56 -9.58 6.19 3.83
CA THR A 56 -10.65 5.88 2.88
C THR A 56 -11.38 7.15 2.43
N ILE A 57 -11.67 8.06 3.35
CA ILE A 57 -12.27 9.36 3.01
C ILE A 57 -11.33 10.21 2.15
N GLY A 58 -10.02 10.14 2.37
CA GLY A 58 -9.03 10.88 1.56
C GLY A 58 -8.97 10.36 0.14
N LEU A 59 -8.87 9.04 0.01
CA LEU A 59 -8.80 8.40 -1.29
C LEU A 59 -10.11 8.56 -2.06
N LEU A 60 -11.25 8.54 -1.37
CA LEU A 60 -12.55 8.86 -1.97
C LEU A 60 -12.55 10.27 -2.58
N SER A 61 -12.06 11.28 -1.86
CA SER A 61 -11.99 12.65 -2.41
C SER A 61 -11.12 12.74 -3.68
N ILE A 62 -10.03 11.96 -3.75
CA ILE A 62 -9.19 11.88 -4.96
C ILE A 62 -9.97 11.22 -6.09
N HIS A 63 -10.57 10.05 -5.84
CA HIS A 63 -11.29 9.29 -6.87
C HIS A 63 -12.55 10.00 -7.37
N ASP A 64 -13.27 10.73 -6.52
CA ASP A 64 -14.45 11.54 -6.88
C ASP A 64 -14.12 12.68 -7.84
N THR A 65 -12.89 13.21 -7.77
CA THR A 65 -12.38 14.21 -8.72
C THR A 65 -11.83 13.58 -10.01
N ASN A 66 -12.06 12.28 -10.20
CA ASN A 66 -11.54 11.48 -11.30
C ASN A 66 -10.00 11.44 -11.39
N LEU A 67 -9.34 11.57 -10.24
CA LEU A 67 -7.89 11.43 -10.12
C LEU A 67 -7.52 10.03 -9.57
N ILE A 68 -6.26 9.65 -9.80
CA ILE A 68 -5.60 8.46 -9.26
C ILE A 68 -4.33 8.95 -8.55
N HIS A 69 -4.04 8.44 -7.36
CA HIS A 69 -2.88 8.85 -6.56
C HIS A 69 -1.56 8.31 -7.13
N ARG A 70 -1.53 7.04 -7.57
CA ARG A 70 -0.39 6.30 -8.15
C ARG A 70 0.76 5.95 -7.22
N ASP A 71 0.94 6.70 -6.15
CA ASP A 71 2.01 6.48 -5.17
C ASP A 71 1.51 6.37 -3.73
N LEU A 72 0.45 5.59 -3.54
CA LEU A 72 -0.17 5.42 -2.23
C LEU A 72 0.65 4.43 -1.39
N HIS A 73 1.26 4.91 -0.31
CA HIS A 73 1.98 4.08 0.66
C HIS A 73 2.02 4.77 2.03
N SER A 74 2.39 4.05 3.10
CA SER A 74 2.38 4.60 4.47
C SER A 74 3.24 5.85 4.67
N GLY A 75 4.33 6.01 3.90
CA GLY A 75 5.13 7.24 3.87
C GLY A 75 4.42 8.50 3.36
N ASN A 76 3.34 8.35 2.57
CA ASN A 76 2.52 9.45 2.05
C ASN A 76 1.23 9.64 2.88
N MET A 77 1.10 8.93 4.00
CA MET A 77 -0.01 9.06 4.94
C MET A 77 0.49 9.81 6.16
N LEU A 78 0.06 11.05 6.36
CA LEU A 78 0.60 11.93 7.40
C LEU A 78 -0.37 12.04 8.59
N ILE A 79 0.18 12.06 9.80
CA ILE A 79 -0.58 12.14 11.06
C ILE A 79 -0.51 13.57 11.61
N THR A 80 -1.64 14.25 11.67
CA THR A 80 -1.73 15.67 12.07
C THR A 80 -2.00 15.88 13.56
N GLY A 81 -2.20 14.79 14.32
CA GLY A 81 -2.55 14.81 15.75
C GLY A 81 -3.95 14.30 16.03
N TYR A 82 -4.91 14.70 15.21
CA TYR A 82 -6.31 14.27 15.30
C TYR A 82 -6.67 13.22 14.25
N ASP A 83 -6.01 13.30 13.09
CA ASP A 83 -6.40 12.57 11.88
C ASP A 83 -5.19 11.98 11.15
N CYS A 84 -5.49 11.03 10.26
CA CYS A 84 -4.57 10.54 9.25
C CYS A 84 -5.00 11.08 7.88
N LYS A 85 -4.09 11.74 7.17
CA LYS A 85 -4.38 12.44 5.91
C LYS A 85 -3.44 11.95 4.81
N ILE A 86 -3.96 11.84 3.59
CA ILE A 86 -3.16 11.53 2.42
C ILE A 86 -2.43 12.79 1.96
N GLY A 87 -1.12 12.70 1.76
CA GLY A 87 -0.28 13.73 1.17
C GLY A 87 0.35 13.27 -0.14
N ASP A 88 1.17 14.15 -0.73
CA ASP A 88 1.94 13.93 -1.96
C ASP A 88 1.11 13.48 -3.19
N LEU A 89 0.45 14.47 -3.81
CA LEU A 89 -0.24 14.29 -5.08
C LEU A 89 0.67 14.57 -6.30
N GLY A 90 1.99 14.62 -6.13
CA GLY A 90 2.93 15.02 -7.19
C GLY A 90 2.94 14.08 -8.40
N LEU A 91 2.52 12.83 -8.21
CA LEU A 91 2.40 11.82 -9.26
C LEU A 91 0.95 11.56 -9.69
N SER A 92 -0.02 12.26 -9.10
CA SER A 92 -1.43 12.05 -9.38
C SER A 92 -1.77 12.37 -10.84
N GLN A 93 -2.69 11.60 -11.43
CA GLN A 93 -3.11 11.79 -12.82
C GLN A 93 -4.61 11.59 -12.97
N SER A 94 -5.17 12.11 -14.06
CA SER A 94 -6.55 11.83 -14.46
C SER A 94 -6.74 10.34 -14.74
N ALA A 95 -7.83 9.75 -14.26
CA ALA A 95 -8.19 8.37 -14.56
C ALA A 95 -8.49 8.12 -16.05
N ASN A 96 -8.73 9.18 -16.82
CA ASN A 96 -8.96 9.10 -18.26
C ASN A 96 -7.64 9.15 -19.06
N ASP A 97 -6.54 9.56 -18.44
CA ASP A 97 -5.23 9.61 -19.10
C ASP A 97 -4.64 8.21 -19.14
N THR A 98 -4.86 7.54 -20.27
CA THR A 98 -4.44 6.16 -20.54
C THR A 98 -3.05 6.09 -21.18
N LEU A 99 -2.26 7.16 -21.11
CA LEU A 99 -0.90 7.19 -21.65
C LEU A 99 -0.05 6.13 -20.96
N LEU A 100 0.17 5.00 -21.66
CA LEU A 100 1.00 3.88 -21.24
C LEU A 100 2.49 4.24 -21.13
N ASP A 101 2.90 5.36 -21.72
CA ASP A 101 4.28 5.88 -21.69
C ASP A 101 4.64 6.58 -20.36
N ASN A 102 3.73 6.60 -19.38
CA ASN A 102 4.06 7.13 -18.06
C ASN A 102 5.03 6.18 -17.36
N GLU A 103 6.24 6.69 -17.15
CA GLU A 103 7.24 6.12 -16.26
C GLU A 103 6.60 5.59 -14.97
N ILE A 104 6.81 4.31 -14.68
CA ILE A 104 6.29 3.69 -13.47
C ILE A 104 7.17 4.12 -12.31
N TYR A 105 6.61 4.98 -11.46
CA TYR A 105 7.16 5.38 -10.19
C TYR A 105 6.39 4.69 -9.06
N GLY A 106 7.10 4.39 -7.97
CA GLY A 106 6.49 4.06 -6.69
C GLY A 106 7.32 3.08 -5.86
N VAL A 107 6.66 2.45 -4.89
CA VAL A 107 7.27 1.53 -3.93
C VAL A 107 6.79 0.11 -4.19
N ILE A 108 7.70 -0.78 -4.62
CA ILE A 108 7.38 -2.13 -5.17
C ILE A 108 6.28 -2.88 -4.39
N PRO A 109 6.35 -3.04 -3.06
CA PRO A 109 5.30 -3.71 -2.28
C PRO A 109 3.89 -3.16 -2.44
N TYR A 110 3.72 -1.85 -2.66
CA TYR A 110 2.43 -1.17 -2.76
C TYR A 110 1.91 -1.07 -4.20
N ILE A 111 2.73 -1.43 -5.20
CA ILE A 111 2.32 -1.37 -6.61
C ILE A 111 1.52 -2.61 -6.98
N ALA A 112 0.37 -2.40 -7.61
CA ALA A 112 -0.52 -3.47 -8.04
C ALA A 112 0.12 -4.35 -9.14
N PRO A 113 -0.11 -5.68 -9.13
CA PRO A 113 0.56 -6.62 -10.02
C PRO A 113 0.35 -6.31 -11.51
N GLU A 114 -0.82 -5.81 -11.89
CA GLU A 114 -1.15 -5.46 -13.27
C GLU A 114 -0.32 -4.31 -13.84
N ILE A 115 0.20 -3.42 -12.97
CA ILE A 115 1.08 -2.32 -13.37
C ILE A 115 2.44 -2.87 -13.84
N PHE A 116 2.97 -3.86 -13.13
CA PHE A 116 4.18 -4.56 -13.56
C PHE A 116 3.99 -5.37 -14.85
N MET A 117 2.75 -5.73 -15.16
CA MET A 117 2.36 -6.40 -16.41
C MET A 117 2.07 -5.42 -17.56
N GLY A 118 2.33 -4.12 -17.37
CA GLY A 118 2.21 -3.09 -18.40
C GLY A 118 0.81 -2.47 -18.51
N SER A 119 -0.06 -2.67 -17.53
CA SER A 119 -1.32 -1.91 -17.44
C SER A 119 -1.05 -0.48 -16.96
N ALA A 120 -1.87 0.47 -17.41
CA ALA A 120 -1.85 1.82 -16.85
C ALA A 120 -2.34 1.81 -15.39
N PHE A 121 -1.90 2.80 -14.62
CA PHE A 121 -2.46 3.05 -13.29
C PHE A 121 -3.95 3.35 -13.39
N SER A 122 -4.69 2.88 -12.39
CA SER A 122 -6.14 3.03 -12.29
C SER A 122 -6.57 3.27 -10.83
N LYS A 123 -7.84 3.60 -10.62
CA LYS A 123 -8.39 3.71 -9.26
C LYS A 123 -8.24 2.39 -8.50
N GLU A 124 -8.44 1.27 -9.18
CA GLU A 124 -8.27 -0.09 -8.64
C GLU A 124 -6.82 -0.38 -8.23
N SER A 125 -5.83 0.25 -8.88
CA SER A 125 -4.43 0.14 -8.47
C SER A 125 -4.15 0.88 -7.15
N ASP A 126 -4.80 2.02 -6.89
CA ASP A 126 -4.75 2.67 -5.57
C ASP A 126 -5.43 1.79 -4.49
N ILE A 127 -6.51 1.08 -4.85
CA ILE A 127 -7.18 0.15 -3.92
C ILE A 127 -6.26 -0.99 -3.50
N TYR A 128 -5.44 -1.52 -4.42
CA TYR A 128 -4.42 -2.50 -4.07
C TYR A 128 -3.44 -1.96 -3.03
N SER A 129 -2.94 -0.74 -3.26
CA SER A 129 -2.04 -0.07 -2.33
C SER A 129 -2.68 0.16 -0.97
N LEU A 130 -3.97 0.50 -0.92
CA LEU A 130 -4.74 0.59 0.31
C LEU A 130 -4.80 -0.76 1.04
N GLY A 131 -4.95 -1.88 0.32
CA GLY A 131 -4.87 -3.23 0.89
C GLY A 131 -3.52 -3.52 1.58
N MET A 132 -2.41 -3.04 1.01
CA MET A 132 -1.09 -3.16 1.63
C MET A 132 -0.94 -2.28 2.89
N ILE A 133 -1.51 -1.07 2.88
CA ILE A 133 -1.57 -0.21 4.07
C ILE A 133 -2.45 -0.83 5.15
N MET A 134 -3.58 -1.44 4.78
CA MET A 134 -4.43 -2.17 5.71
C MET A 134 -3.66 -3.29 6.41
N TRP A 135 -2.79 -3.99 5.69
CA TRP A 135 -1.92 -5.02 6.29
C TRP A 135 -0.89 -4.41 7.25
N GLU A 136 -0.27 -3.30 6.88
CA GLU A 136 0.67 -2.58 7.75
C GLU A 136 0.01 -2.12 9.06
N LEU A 137 -1.28 -1.74 9.07
CA LEU A 137 -2.02 -1.47 10.30
C LEU A 137 -2.14 -2.69 11.21
N THR A 138 -2.15 -3.92 10.67
CA THR A 138 -2.23 -5.15 11.48
C THR A 138 -0.91 -5.46 12.19
N THR A 139 0.22 -5.25 11.51
CA THR A 139 1.54 -5.72 11.93
C THR A 139 2.48 -4.61 12.42
N GLY A 140 2.22 -3.36 12.04
CA GLY A 140 3.12 -2.22 12.23
C GLY A 140 4.36 -2.28 11.33
N CYS A 141 4.42 -3.27 10.43
CA CYS A 141 5.57 -3.56 9.59
C CYS A 141 5.28 -3.17 8.15
N LYS A 142 6.31 -2.83 7.38
CA LYS A 142 6.13 -2.62 5.94
C LYS A 142 6.00 -3.97 5.21
N PRO A 143 5.16 -4.06 4.17
CA PRO A 143 4.95 -5.31 3.43
C PRO A 143 6.23 -5.76 2.73
N PHE A 144 6.60 -7.04 2.92
CA PHE A 144 7.81 -7.65 2.34
C PHE A 144 9.14 -7.04 2.82
N ALA A 145 9.20 -6.49 4.03
CA ALA A 145 10.42 -5.89 4.58
C ALA A 145 11.62 -6.84 4.65
N ASN A 146 11.39 -8.14 4.82
CA ASN A 146 12.42 -9.16 4.99
C ASN A 146 13.08 -9.65 3.69
N VAL A 147 12.69 -9.14 2.53
CA VAL A 147 13.24 -9.56 1.23
C VAL A 147 13.78 -8.40 0.41
N GLU A 148 14.64 -8.70 -0.56
CA GLU A 148 15.14 -7.71 -1.50
C GLU A 148 14.03 -7.16 -2.40
N HIS A 149 14.00 -5.84 -2.57
CA HIS A 149 13.07 -5.17 -3.47
C HIS A 149 13.65 -5.10 -4.88
N GLY A 150 13.42 -6.15 -5.65
CA GLY A 150 13.83 -6.25 -7.04
C GLY A 150 12.91 -7.10 -7.89
N ILE A 151 13.43 -7.63 -9.00
CA ILE A 151 12.68 -8.42 -9.99
C ILE A 151 12.04 -9.65 -9.34
N ASP A 152 12.76 -10.33 -8.45
CA ASP A 152 12.26 -11.55 -7.81
C ASP A 152 11.03 -11.29 -6.95
N LEU A 153 10.99 -10.17 -6.22
CA LEU A 153 9.81 -9.77 -5.47
C LEU A 153 8.65 -9.39 -6.41
N ILE A 154 8.93 -8.66 -7.48
CA ILE A 154 7.92 -8.29 -8.49
C ILE A 154 7.26 -9.55 -9.07
N ILE A 155 8.07 -10.54 -9.47
CA ILE A 155 7.58 -11.82 -9.98
C ILE A 155 6.72 -12.53 -8.94
N LYS A 156 7.18 -12.62 -7.68
CA LYS A 156 6.39 -13.23 -6.59
C LYS A 156 5.05 -12.53 -6.40
N ILE A 157 5.02 -11.19 -6.44
CA ILE A 157 3.78 -10.40 -6.31
C ILE A 157 2.80 -10.70 -7.45
N ILE A 158 3.30 -10.77 -8.69
CA ILE A 158 2.53 -11.15 -9.88
C ILE A 158 1.97 -12.57 -9.74
N ASP A 159 2.77 -13.50 -9.21
CA ASP A 159 2.38 -14.89 -8.93
C ASP A 159 1.44 -15.03 -7.71
N GLY A 160 1.06 -13.92 -7.08
CA GLY A 160 0.06 -13.88 -6.02
C GLY A 160 0.63 -13.92 -4.60
N ALA A 161 1.94 -13.74 -4.41
CA ALA A 161 2.51 -13.60 -3.08
C ALA A 161 1.88 -12.40 -2.36
N ARG A 162 1.48 -12.62 -1.11
CA ARG A 162 0.97 -11.60 -0.19
C ARG A 162 1.65 -11.77 1.18
N PRO A 163 1.77 -10.69 1.96
CA PRO A 163 2.25 -10.79 3.33
C PRO A 163 1.35 -11.71 4.18
N GLU A 164 1.94 -12.37 5.18
CA GLU A 164 1.22 -13.25 6.09
C GLU A 164 0.26 -12.46 6.98
N ILE A 165 -0.99 -12.94 7.10
CA ILE A 165 -2.00 -12.29 7.95
C ILE A 165 -1.82 -12.79 9.38
N THR A 166 -1.67 -11.85 10.32
CA THR A 166 -1.45 -12.17 11.72
C THR A 166 -2.71 -12.68 12.39
N GLU A 167 -2.54 -13.57 13.37
CA GLU A 167 -3.66 -14.26 13.98
C GLU A 167 -4.64 -13.36 14.77
N ASP A 168 -4.23 -12.14 15.13
CA ASP A 168 -5.10 -11.13 15.76
C ASP A 168 -5.97 -10.37 14.75
N THR A 169 -5.78 -10.58 13.45
CA THR A 169 -6.57 -9.91 12.42
C THR A 169 -8.01 -10.40 12.45
N ILE A 170 -8.95 -9.47 12.61
CA ILE A 170 -10.38 -9.76 12.63
C ILE A 170 -10.83 -10.25 11.25
N GLU A 171 -11.69 -11.28 11.19
CA GLU A 171 -12.06 -11.95 9.95
C GLU A 171 -12.64 -11.00 8.89
N TRP A 172 -13.58 -10.13 9.28
CA TRP A 172 -14.16 -9.17 8.35
C TRP A 172 -13.14 -8.13 7.85
N TYR A 173 -12.13 -7.80 8.65
CA TYR A 173 -11.04 -6.91 8.24
C TYR A 173 -10.14 -7.61 7.24
N ALA A 174 -9.76 -8.86 7.54
CA ALA A 174 -8.98 -9.71 6.65
C ALA A 174 -9.69 -9.92 5.31
N ASN A 175 -11.01 -10.09 5.32
CA ASN A 175 -11.79 -10.27 4.09
C ASN A 175 -11.80 -9.00 3.23
N LEU A 176 -11.99 -7.82 3.82
CA LEU A 176 -11.89 -6.55 3.08
C LEU A 176 -10.48 -6.35 2.53
N MET A 177 -9.46 -6.49 3.37
CA MET A 177 -8.04 -6.38 2.98
C MET A 177 -7.72 -7.33 1.80
N LYS A 178 -8.22 -8.57 1.87
CA LYS A 178 -8.06 -9.54 0.79
C LYS A 178 -8.73 -9.14 -0.51
N SER A 179 -9.92 -8.56 -0.44
CA SER A 179 -10.61 -8.04 -1.62
C SER A 179 -9.88 -6.84 -2.23
N CYS A 180 -9.24 -5.99 -1.41
CA CYS A 180 -8.49 -4.83 -1.89
C CYS A 180 -7.24 -5.24 -2.69
N TRP A 181 -6.54 -6.31 -2.30
CA TRP A 181 -5.34 -6.77 -3.01
C TRP A 181 -5.57 -7.97 -3.95
N ASP A 182 -6.82 -8.17 -4.41
CA ASP A 182 -7.14 -9.24 -5.36
C ASP A 182 -6.29 -9.11 -6.63
N PRO A 183 -5.72 -10.21 -7.18
CA PRO A 183 -4.95 -10.17 -8.41
C PRO A 183 -5.71 -9.59 -9.60
N ASP A 184 -7.03 -9.76 -9.67
CA ASP A 184 -7.88 -9.16 -10.70
C ASP A 184 -8.37 -7.78 -10.23
N PRO A 185 -7.92 -6.68 -10.86
CA PRO A 185 -8.34 -5.33 -10.46
C PRO A 185 -9.86 -5.14 -10.49
N LYS A 186 -10.59 -5.86 -11.36
CA LYS A 186 -12.06 -5.76 -11.47
C LYS A 186 -12.81 -6.36 -10.30
N LYS A 187 -12.15 -7.20 -9.50
CA LYS A 187 -12.72 -7.80 -8.28
C LYS A 187 -12.50 -6.95 -7.04
N ARG A 188 -11.64 -5.93 -7.14
CA ARG A 188 -11.38 -5.01 -6.04
C ARG A 188 -12.61 -4.12 -5.83
N PRO A 189 -13.01 -3.87 -4.57
CA PRO A 189 -14.14 -2.98 -4.30
C PRO A 189 -13.80 -1.54 -4.69
N SER A 190 -14.80 -0.77 -5.11
CA SER A 190 -14.63 0.68 -5.25
C SER A 190 -14.42 1.33 -3.89
N ILE A 191 -13.81 2.51 -3.87
CA ILE A 191 -13.57 3.25 -2.63
C ILE A 191 -14.87 3.63 -1.90
N ASP A 192 -15.98 3.82 -2.62
CA ASP A 192 -17.32 4.00 -2.03
C ASP A 192 -17.78 2.81 -1.19
N ILE A 193 -17.58 1.59 -1.71
CA ILE A 193 -17.93 0.37 -0.99
C ILE A 193 -17.08 0.24 0.28
N ILE A 194 -15.77 0.52 0.18
CA ILE A 194 -14.85 0.49 1.31
C ILE A 194 -15.27 1.52 2.37
N LYS A 195 -15.65 2.73 1.94
CA LYS A 195 -16.12 3.81 2.82
C LYS A 195 -17.37 3.41 3.59
N ASP A 196 -18.35 2.81 2.93
CA ASP A 196 -19.57 2.36 3.59
C ASP A 196 -19.31 1.22 4.57
N ILE A 197 -18.36 0.33 4.27
CA ILE A 197 -17.92 -0.73 5.19
C ILE A 197 -17.22 -0.11 6.42
N CYS A 198 -16.22 0.76 6.21
CA CYS A 198 -15.46 1.38 7.29
C CYS A 198 -16.34 2.25 8.19
N LYS A 199 -17.30 2.97 7.61
CA LYS A 199 -18.28 3.77 8.36
C LYS A 199 -19.15 2.92 9.29
N LYS A 200 -19.51 1.70 8.87
CA LYS A 200 -20.27 0.77 9.73
C LYS A 200 -19.42 0.26 10.89
N TRP A 201 -18.14 0.00 10.66
CA TRP A 201 -17.19 -0.39 11.72
C TRP A 201 -17.00 0.71 12.75
N ASP A 202 -16.82 1.96 12.29
CA ASP A 202 -16.62 3.12 13.15
C ASP A 202 -17.84 3.42 14.05
N LYS A 203 -19.05 3.36 13.48
CA LYS A 203 -20.29 3.66 14.19
C LYS A 203 -20.80 2.56 15.13
N ARG A 204 -20.12 1.40 15.19
CA ARG A 204 -20.54 0.24 16.00
C ARG A 204 -21.97 -0.23 15.70
N GLU A 205 -22.45 -0.06 14.46
CA GLU A 205 -23.83 -0.39 14.07
C GLU A 205 -24.14 -1.91 14.09
N TYR A 206 -23.19 -2.76 14.51
CA TYR A 206 -23.37 -4.20 14.71
C TYR A 206 -23.17 -4.60 16.17
N ASP A 207 -24.25 -5.06 16.79
CA ASP A 207 -24.36 -5.50 18.20
C ASP A 207 -23.48 -6.73 18.55
N GLY A 208 -22.72 -7.28 17.59
CA GLY A 208 -21.78 -8.40 17.81
C GLY A 208 -20.33 -8.14 17.35
N GLN A 209 -20.04 -6.96 16.80
CA GLN A 209 -18.66 -6.62 16.38
C GLN A 209 -17.82 -6.07 17.53
N VAL A 210 -18.44 -5.45 18.54
CA VAL A 210 -17.74 -4.94 19.73
C VAL A 210 -16.99 -6.07 20.42
N ASP A 211 -17.65 -7.22 20.61
CA ASP A 211 -17.03 -8.40 21.20
C ASP A 211 -15.85 -8.91 20.36
N GLN A 212 -15.96 -8.93 19.02
CA GLN A 212 -14.88 -9.39 18.14
C GLN A 212 -13.65 -8.46 18.19
N VAL A 213 -13.88 -7.15 18.24
CA VAL A 213 -12.81 -6.14 18.38
C VAL A 213 -12.07 -6.33 19.71
N ASP A 214 -12.81 -6.44 20.81
CA ASP A 214 -12.20 -6.61 22.13
C ASP A 214 -11.46 -7.96 22.26
N GLN A 215 -11.97 -9.04 21.66
CA GLN A 215 -11.26 -10.33 21.59
C GLN A 215 -9.98 -10.24 20.74
N ALA A 216 -10.03 -9.53 19.62
CA ALA A 216 -8.86 -9.31 18.77
C ALA A 216 -7.79 -8.48 19.49
N ASP A 217 -8.17 -7.44 20.23
CA ASP A 217 -7.24 -6.67 21.07
C ASP A 217 -6.63 -7.52 22.20
N LEU A 218 -7.42 -8.40 22.82
CA LEU A 218 -6.89 -9.32 23.83
C LEU A 218 -5.88 -10.30 23.23
N LYS A 219 -6.18 -10.85 22.05
CA LYS A 219 -5.26 -11.74 21.32
C LYS A 219 -3.99 -11.01 20.89
N ARG A 220 -4.14 -9.79 20.36
CA ARG A 220 -3.05 -8.89 19.99
C ARG A 220 -2.12 -8.62 21.16
N LYS A 221 -2.64 -8.24 22.33
CA LYS A 221 -1.85 -8.00 23.55
C LYS A 221 -1.01 -9.22 23.93
N LYS A 222 -1.62 -10.41 23.93
CA LYS A 222 -0.89 -11.68 24.19
C LYS A 222 0.23 -11.92 23.18
N LEU A 223 0.00 -11.64 21.89
CA LEU A 223 1.02 -11.81 20.85
C LEU A 223 2.17 -10.82 21.04
N ILE A 224 1.88 -9.56 21.36
CA ILE A 224 2.87 -8.52 21.67
C ILE A 224 3.69 -8.91 22.92
N ASP A 225 3.03 -9.31 24.01
CA ASP A 225 3.69 -9.74 25.26
C ASP A 225 4.60 -10.95 25.03
N SER A 226 4.18 -11.86 24.14
CA SER A 226 4.97 -13.02 23.72
C SER A 226 6.04 -12.71 22.68
N LYS A 227 6.21 -11.45 22.28
CA LYS A 227 7.16 -10.97 21.26
C LYS A 227 7.00 -11.62 19.89
N LYS A 228 5.75 -11.91 19.51
CA LYS A 228 5.40 -12.52 18.21
C LYS A 228 4.77 -11.53 17.23
N LEU A 229 4.40 -10.34 17.68
CA LEU A 229 3.72 -9.34 16.87
C LEU A 229 4.25 -7.95 17.17
N GLY A 230 4.52 -7.20 16.11
CA GLY A 230 4.95 -5.81 16.16
C GLY A 230 6.30 -5.59 15.49
N PRO A 231 6.59 -4.33 15.15
CA PRO A 231 7.75 -3.99 14.33
C PRO A 231 9.09 -4.26 15.02
N GLU A 232 9.12 -4.28 16.35
CA GLU A 232 10.33 -4.63 17.12
C GLU A 232 10.70 -6.12 17.02
N PHE A 233 9.73 -6.98 16.73
CA PHE A 233 9.89 -8.44 16.75
C PHE A 233 9.78 -9.08 15.36
N SER A 234 9.43 -8.30 14.34
CA SER A 234 9.44 -8.77 12.96
C SER A 234 10.87 -9.09 12.49
N GLU A 235 10.96 -9.93 11.47
CA GLU A 235 12.24 -10.18 10.79
C GLU A 235 12.91 -8.86 10.39
N LYS A 236 14.24 -8.81 10.51
CA LYS A 236 14.99 -7.61 10.15
C LYS A 236 14.75 -7.25 8.70
N SER A 237 14.55 -5.97 8.44
CA SER A 237 14.46 -5.47 7.08
C SER A 237 15.70 -5.87 6.27
N HIS A 238 15.49 -6.39 5.08
CA HIS A 238 16.57 -6.67 4.14
C HIS A 238 17.25 -5.35 3.76
N PRO A 239 18.60 -5.29 3.68
CA PRO A 239 19.32 -4.04 3.37
C PRO A 239 18.93 -3.42 2.03
N ASN A 240 18.49 -4.24 1.07
CA ASN A 240 17.99 -3.80 -0.24
C ASN A 240 16.45 -3.66 -0.30
N ALA A 241 15.76 -3.65 0.83
CA ALA A 241 14.34 -3.30 0.88
C ALA A 241 14.19 -1.78 0.83
N ILE A 242 13.62 -1.27 -0.26
CA ILE A 242 13.50 0.18 -0.54
C ILE A 242 12.05 0.61 -0.47
N TYR A 243 11.78 1.58 0.39
CA TYR A 243 10.45 2.12 0.66
C TYR A 243 10.30 3.60 0.32
N THR A 244 11.21 4.11 -0.49
CA THR A 244 11.11 5.42 -1.11
C THR A 244 10.72 5.23 -2.57
N SER A 245 9.85 6.10 -3.07
CA SER A 245 9.36 6.07 -4.44
C SER A 245 10.51 6.29 -5.41
N LYS A 246 10.58 5.45 -6.44
CA LYS A 246 11.65 5.50 -7.45
C LYS A 246 11.12 5.09 -8.81
N LEU A 247 11.83 5.48 -9.86
CA LEU A 247 11.60 5.01 -11.22
C LEU A 247 11.89 3.51 -11.33
N LEU A 248 10.95 2.74 -11.86
CA LEU A 248 11.03 1.29 -11.99
C LEU A 248 11.20 0.78 -13.43
N SER A 249 11.39 1.68 -14.40
CA SER A 249 11.50 1.36 -15.83
C SER A 249 12.49 0.22 -16.13
N SER A 250 13.62 0.18 -15.43
CA SER A 250 14.64 -0.86 -15.58
C SER A 250 14.17 -2.25 -15.12
N TYR A 251 13.34 -2.33 -14.07
CA TYR A 251 12.76 -3.58 -13.60
C TYR A 251 11.69 -4.10 -14.55
N ILE A 252 10.83 -3.22 -15.04
CA ILE A 252 9.72 -3.56 -15.94
C ILE A 252 10.22 -4.04 -17.28
N SER A 253 11.20 -3.35 -17.88
CA SER A 253 11.83 -3.77 -19.14
C SER A 253 12.37 -5.21 -19.03
N LYS A 254 13.02 -5.54 -17.90
CA LYS A 254 13.51 -6.90 -17.63
C LYS A 254 12.36 -7.89 -17.41
N CYS A 255 11.33 -7.52 -16.66
CA CYS A 255 10.15 -8.36 -16.46
C CYS A 255 9.47 -8.69 -17.80
N SER A 256 9.19 -7.69 -18.64
CA SER A 256 8.60 -7.86 -19.97
C SER A 256 9.47 -8.73 -20.89
N SER A 257 10.79 -8.61 -20.81
CA SER A 257 11.73 -9.51 -21.52
C SER A 257 11.62 -10.96 -21.03
N ILE A 258 11.46 -11.18 -19.73
CA ILE A 258 11.24 -12.52 -19.16
C ILE A 258 9.89 -13.08 -19.60
N PHE A 259 8.81 -12.30 -19.48
CA PHE A 259 7.45 -12.71 -19.85
C PHE A 259 7.32 -13.02 -21.36
N SER A 260 7.94 -12.22 -22.23
CA SER A 260 7.93 -12.43 -23.69
C SER A 260 8.73 -13.68 -24.12
N LYS A 261 9.84 -13.98 -23.44
CA LYS A 261 10.56 -15.24 -23.64
C LYS A 261 9.74 -16.45 -23.20
N CYS A 262 8.97 -16.32 -22.11
CA CYS A 262 8.11 -17.41 -21.65
C CYS A 262 6.88 -17.63 -22.53
N SER A 263 6.25 -16.57 -23.06
CA SER A 263 5.04 -16.69 -23.90
C SER A 263 5.29 -17.31 -25.28
N SER A 264 6.54 -17.33 -25.75
CA SER A 264 6.96 -18.07 -26.95
C SER A 264 7.15 -19.58 -26.71
N ILE A 265 7.06 -20.04 -25.45
CA ILE A 265 7.17 -21.45 -25.06
C ILE A 265 5.76 -21.94 -24.62
N ASN A 266 4.94 -22.25 -25.61
CA ASN A 266 3.67 -23.02 -25.62
C ASN A 266 2.57 -22.80 -24.55
N SER A 267 1.37 -22.55 -25.11
CA SER A 267 0.05 -22.57 -24.47
C SER A 267 -0.41 -24.00 -24.11
N SER A 268 -0.33 -24.40 -22.84
CA SER A 268 -1.27 -25.39 -22.26
C SER A 268 -1.11 -25.61 -20.74
N SER A 269 -0.17 -24.96 -20.07
CA SER A 269 -0.03 -25.09 -18.60
C SER A 269 0.71 -23.88 -18.02
N LYS A 270 0.05 -22.72 -18.06
CA LYS A 270 0.64 -21.41 -17.71
C LYS A 270 1.13 -21.30 -16.26
N GLY A 271 0.58 -22.03 -15.30
CA GLY A 271 0.99 -21.88 -13.89
C GLY A 271 2.27 -22.65 -13.50
N ILE A 272 2.44 -23.87 -13.99
CA ILE A 272 3.51 -24.78 -13.53
C ILE A 272 4.83 -24.52 -14.28
N TYR A 273 4.76 -24.12 -15.55
CA TYR A 273 5.95 -23.83 -16.35
C TYR A 273 6.63 -22.50 -15.98
N TYR A 274 5.86 -21.50 -15.51
CA TYR A 274 6.42 -20.22 -15.04
C TYR A 274 7.39 -20.44 -13.86
N ALA A 275 6.96 -21.22 -12.86
CA ALA A 275 7.78 -21.54 -11.69
C ALA A 275 9.04 -22.38 -12.04
N ILE A 276 8.93 -23.30 -13.01
CA ILE A 276 10.06 -24.16 -13.42
C ILE A 276 11.09 -23.38 -14.25
N LEU A 277 10.68 -22.50 -15.16
CA LEU A 277 11.61 -21.74 -16.01
C LEU A 277 12.35 -20.65 -15.23
N ILE A 278 11.69 -20.00 -14.27
CA ILE A 278 12.30 -18.98 -13.40
C ILE A 278 13.41 -19.61 -12.56
N LYS A 279 13.19 -20.79 -11.98
CA LYS A 279 14.22 -21.51 -11.20
C LYS A 279 15.47 -21.84 -12.04
N VAL A 280 15.30 -22.16 -13.32
CA VAL A 280 16.42 -22.48 -14.23
C VAL A 280 17.22 -21.24 -14.68
N ILE A 281 16.61 -20.05 -14.69
CA ILE A 281 17.28 -18.80 -15.09
C ILE A 281 18.11 -18.21 -13.95
N PHE A 282 17.68 -18.37 -12.70
CA PHE A 282 18.35 -17.79 -11.52
C PHE A 282 19.35 -18.73 -10.81
N ASP A 283 19.34 -20.04 -11.11
CA ASP A 283 20.34 -21.01 -10.61
C ASP A 283 21.57 -21.15 -11.54
N ARG A 284 21.93 -20.12 -12.33
CA ARG A 284 23.15 -20.10 -13.17
C ARG A 284 24.08 -18.93 -12.86
#